data_AF-A0A6I4ZHT2-F1
#
_entry.id   AF-A0A6I4ZHT2-F1
#
_cell.length_a   1.000
_cell.length_b   1.000
_cell.length_c   1.000
_cell.angle_alpha   90.00
_cell.angle_beta   90.00
_cell.angle_gamma   90.00
#
_symmetry.space_group_name_H-M   'P 1'
#
loop_
_entity.id
_entity.type
_entity.pdbx_description
1 polymer ?
#
loop_
_entity_poly.entity_id
_entity_poly.type
_entity_poly.pdbx_seq_one_letter_code
_entity_poly.pdbx_strand_id
1 'polypeptide(L)'
;MMIVGLAACGIGSSSEDALVKEGMAIYEMYCLNCHGEAGTGEGGLANAPVHGPLGHTWHHPDWMLKEMILGTFDYPQKTMPSFVGKLDDGDVEAVLEYIKSGWDAPQIVWQKEVTLKWNELNQGEDDQ
;
A
#
# COMPACT_ATOMS: atom_id res chain seq x y z
N MET A 1 9.20 46.87 14.09
CA MET A 1 8.03 45.99 13.85
C MET A 1 8.49 44.79 13.05
N MET A 2 8.61 43.63 13.69
CA MET A 2 8.92 42.37 13.01
C MET A 2 7.63 41.83 12.37
N ILE A 3 7.70 41.52 11.08
CA ILE A 3 6.65 40.84 10.35
C ILE A 3 6.62 39.40 10.87
N VAL A 4 5.57 39.02 11.58
CA VAL A 4 5.31 37.63 11.95
C VAL A 4 4.75 36.95 10.71
N GLY A 5 5.60 36.18 10.02
CA GLY A 5 5.18 35.34 8.90
C GLY A 5 4.44 34.12 9.42
N LEU A 6 3.15 34.00 9.09
CA LEU A 6 2.43 32.73 9.17
C LEU A 6 2.89 31.85 8.01
N ALA A 7 3.81 30.92 8.28
CA ALA A 7 4.02 29.77 7.42
C ALA A 7 2.96 28.72 7.78
N ALA A 8 1.87 28.66 7.00
CA ALA A 8 0.98 27.51 7.00
C ALA A 8 1.73 26.35 6.32
N CYS A 9 2.08 25.32 7.09
CA CYS A 9 2.56 24.05 6.56
C CYS A 9 1.59 22.98 7.04
N GLY A 10 0.82 22.39 6.12
CA GLY A 10 -0.19 21.38 6.44
C GLY A 10 -1.32 21.31 5.42
N ILE A 11 -0.99 21.03 4.16
CA ILE A 11 -1.98 20.61 3.15
C ILE A 11 -1.56 19.21 2.71
N GLY A 12 -2.03 18.22 3.46
CA GLY A 12 -1.76 16.79 3.29
C GLY A 12 -2.49 16.04 4.39
N SER A 13 -3.82 16.11 4.39
CA SER A 13 -4.63 15.42 5.39
C SER A 13 -6.00 15.06 4.80
N SER A 14 -6.76 15.99 4.23
CA SER A 14 -8.14 15.65 3.83
C SER A 14 -8.28 14.67 2.68
N SER A 15 -7.42 14.72 1.67
CA SER A 15 -7.47 13.79 0.52
C SER A 15 -6.86 12.43 0.84
N GLU A 16 -5.74 12.42 1.59
CA GLU A 16 -5.11 11.19 2.06
C GLU A 16 -6.03 10.45 3.04
N ASP A 17 -6.66 11.18 3.98
CA ASP A 17 -7.65 10.61 4.90
C ASP A 17 -8.87 10.04 4.14
N ALA A 18 -9.29 10.68 3.04
CA ALA A 18 -10.37 10.18 2.20
C ALA A 18 -9.97 8.88 1.47
N LEU A 19 -8.75 8.83 0.94
CA LEU A 19 -8.20 7.68 0.22
C LEU A 19 -7.98 6.48 1.16
N VAL A 20 -7.45 6.71 2.35
CA VAL A 20 -7.31 5.69 3.41
C VAL A 20 -8.68 5.13 3.81
N LYS A 21 -9.70 6.00 3.92
CA LYS A 21 -11.06 5.57 4.26
C LYS A 21 -11.71 4.73 3.16
N GLU A 22 -11.50 5.10 1.90
CA GLU A 22 -11.95 4.32 0.75
C GLU A 22 -11.26 2.96 0.71
N GLY A 23 -9.93 2.96 0.88
CA GLY A 23 -9.12 1.74 0.98
C GLY A 23 -9.55 0.80 2.09
N MET A 24 -9.92 1.34 3.25
CA MET A 24 -10.47 0.57 4.37
C MET A 24 -11.73 -0.21 3.95
N ALA A 25 -12.69 0.46 3.29
CA ALA A 25 -13.93 -0.19 2.86
C ALA A 25 -13.68 -1.30 1.83
N ILE A 26 -12.74 -1.08 0.90
CA ILE A 26 -12.34 -2.08 -0.09
C ILE A 26 -11.63 -3.26 0.60
N TYR A 27 -10.71 -2.97 1.52
CA TYR A 27 -9.98 -3.99 2.28
C TYR A 27 -10.91 -4.90 3.09
N GLU A 28 -11.90 -4.32 3.78
CA GLU A 28 -12.92 -5.07 4.51
C GLU A 28 -13.72 -6.01 3.59
N MET A 29 -14.04 -5.57 2.38
CA MET A 29 -14.82 -6.34 1.42
C MET A 29 -14.02 -7.48 0.78
N TYR A 30 -12.74 -7.25 0.45
CA TYR A 30 -11.98 -8.15 -0.42
C TYR A 30 -10.78 -8.83 0.23
N CYS A 31 -10.19 -8.25 1.28
CA CYS A 31 -8.88 -8.65 1.81
C CYS A 31 -8.99 -9.26 3.22
N LEU A 32 -9.84 -8.69 4.07
CA LEU A 32 -9.95 -8.98 5.50
C LEU A 32 -10.14 -10.47 5.81
N ASN A 33 -10.98 -11.17 5.04
CA ASN A 33 -11.28 -12.58 5.30
C ASN A 33 -10.03 -13.50 5.26
N CYS A 34 -9.02 -13.12 4.49
CA CYS A 34 -7.77 -13.88 4.38
C CYS A 34 -6.66 -13.28 5.25
N HIS A 35 -6.48 -11.95 5.18
CA HIS A 35 -5.34 -11.28 5.80
C HIS A 35 -5.56 -10.88 7.27
N GLY A 36 -6.80 -10.88 7.75
CA GLY A 36 -7.14 -10.29 9.05
C GLY A 36 -7.12 -8.77 8.99
N GLU A 37 -7.11 -8.10 10.14
CA GLU A 37 -6.98 -6.65 10.21
C GLU A 37 -5.63 -6.17 9.65
N ALA A 38 -5.66 -5.13 8.79
CA ALA A 38 -4.47 -4.66 8.08
C ALA A 38 -3.31 -4.24 9.00
N GLY A 39 -3.62 -3.55 10.11
CA GLY A 39 -2.62 -2.99 11.02
C GLY A 39 -2.12 -3.93 12.11
N THR A 40 -2.93 -4.90 12.56
CA THR A 40 -2.60 -5.77 13.71
C THR A 40 -2.15 -7.17 13.27
N GLY A 41 -2.57 -7.63 12.10
CA GLY A 41 -2.01 -8.84 11.49
C GLY A 41 -2.45 -10.15 12.11
N GLU A 42 -3.55 -10.20 12.86
CA GLU A 42 -4.10 -11.49 13.32
C GLU A 42 -4.81 -12.17 12.14
N GLY A 43 -4.05 -13.00 11.41
CA GLY A 43 -4.41 -13.54 10.10
C GLY A 43 -5.65 -14.44 10.09
N GLY A 44 -6.57 -14.16 9.14
CA GLY A 44 -7.75 -14.99 8.87
C GLY A 44 -7.44 -16.33 8.19
N LEU A 45 -6.29 -16.45 7.51
CA LEU A 45 -5.76 -17.69 6.91
C LEU A 45 -4.27 -17.88 7.24
N ALA A 46 -3.87 -19.11 7.57
CA ALA A 46 -2.54 -19.44 8.10
C ALA A 46 -1.34 -19.02 7.22
N ASN A 47 -1.55 -18.85 5.90
CA ASN A 47 -0.48 -18.53 4.95
C ASN A 47 -0.62 -17.11 4.35
N ALA A 48 -1.67 -16.36 4.70
CA ALA A 48 -1.82 -15.00 4.20
C ALA A 48 -0.80 -14.09 4.89
N PRO A 49 -0.04 -13.26 4.14
CA PRO A 49 0.89 -12.31 4.74
C PRO A 49 0.21 -11.34 5.69
N VAL A 50 0.88 -11.07 6.80
CA VAL A 50 0.55 -9.98 7.71
C VAL A 50 1.02 -8.66 7.10
N HIS A 51 0.11 -7.69 7.04
CA HIS A 51 0.39 -6.38 6.45
C HIS A 51 0.91 -5.33 7.44
N GLY A 52 0.58 -5.45 8.73
CA GLY A 52 0.96 -4.49 9.76
C GLY A 52 2.46 -4.46 10.08
N PRO A 53 2.88 -3.69 11.11
CA PRO A 53 4.31 -3.45 11.40
C PRO A 53 5.12 -4.70 11.70
N LEU A 54 4.47 -5.76 12.19
CA LEU A 54 5.11 -7.06 12.48
C LEU A 54 5.28 -7.95 11.24
N GLY A 55 4.68 -7.56 10.12
CA GLY A 55 4.80 -8.22 8.83
C GLY A 55 6.01 -7.75 8.03
N HIS A 56 5.99 -8.00 6.72
CA HIS A 56 7.07 -7.60 5.80
C HIS A 56 6.58 -6.93 4.51
N THR A 57 5.28 -6.62 4.39
CA THR A 57 4.72 -6.00 3.17
C THR A 57 5.42 -4.69 2.81
N TRP A 58 5.83 -3.91 3.81
CA TRP A 58 6.57 -2.66 3.67
C TRP A 58 7.99 -2.81 3.05
N HIS A 59 8.50 -4.04 2.89
CA HIS A 59 9.75 -4.28 2.15
C HIS A 59 9.58 -4.22 0.62
N HIS A 60 8.34 -4.20 0.12
CA HIS A 60 8.06 -4.32 -1.30
C HIS A 60 7.64 -2.97 -1.92
N PRO A 61 8.07 -2.68 -3.15
CA PRO A 61 7.69 -1.46 -3.85
C PRO A 61 6.22 -1.48 -4.29
N ASP A 62 5.64 -0.30 -4.48
CA ASP A 62 4.22 -0.13 -4.82
C ASP A 62 3.78 -0.89 -6.07
N TRP A 63 4.58 -0.89 -7.14
CA TRP A 63 4.25 -1.60 -8.38
C TRP A 63 4.08 -3.10 -8.14
N MET A 64 4.96 -3.70 -7.32
CA MET A 64 4.92 -5.14 -7.03
C MET A 64 3.69 -5.47 -6.21
N LEU A 65 3.36 -4.63 -5.23
CA LEU A 65 2.16 -4.81 -4.42
C LEU A 65 0.89 -4.68 -5.27
N LYS A 66 0.85 -3.71 -6.20
CA LYS A 66 -0.23 -3.56 -7.18
C LYS A 66 -0.37 -4.81 -8.05
N GLU A 67 0.72 -5.33 -8.60
CA GLU A 67 0.70 -6.54 -9.42
C GLU A 67 0.31 -7.79 -8.63
N MET A 68 0.65 -7.88 -7.34
CA MET A 68 0.18 -8.96 -6.47
C MET A 68 -1.34 -8.89 -6.29
N ILE A 69 -1.92 -7.70 -6.08
CA ILE A 69 -3.38 -7.50 -5.96
C ILE A 69 -4.07 -7.82 -7.30
N LEU A 70 -3.54 -7.32 -8.41
CA LEU A 70 -4.08 -7.64 -9.74
C LEU A 70 -3.80 -9.09 -10.14
N GLY A 71 -2.99 -9.83 -9.39
CA GLY A 71 -2.64 -11.21 -9.68
C GLY A 71 -1.84 -11.34 -10.98
N THR A 72 -1.08 -10.33 -11.37
CA THR A 72 -0.14 -10.36 -12.50
C THR A 72 1.29 -10.69 -12.07
N PHE A 73 1.65 -10.46 -10.80
CA PHE A 73 2.96 -10.84 -10.26
C PHE A 73 3.10 -12.36 -10.12
N ASP A 74 4.20 -12.94 -10.57
CA ASP A 74 4.48 -14.38 -10.44
C ASP A 74 5.25 -14.67 -9.15
N TYR A 75 4.78 -15.64 -8.37
CA TYR A 75 5.41 -16.07 -7.13
C TYR A 75 5.05 -17.51 -6.77
N PRO A 76 5.91 -18.23 -6.01
CA PRO A 76 5.64 -19.62 -5.64
C PRO A 76 4.34 -19.75 -4.86
N GLN A 77 3.55 -20.79 -5.17
CA GLN A 77 2.32 -21.13 -4.45
C GLN A 77 1.30 -19.97 -4.41
N LYS A 78 1.15 -19.28 -5.55
CA LYS A 78 0.17 -18.21 -5.78
C LYS A 78 -1.25 -18.63 -5.40
N THR A 79 -1.66 -18.21 -4.21
CA THR A 79 -2.95 -18.53 -3.59
C THR A 79 -3.84 -17.30 -3.46
N MET A 80 -3.28 -16.09 -3.54
CA MET A 80 -4.08 -14.87 -3.60
C MET A 80 -4.81 -14.82 -4.96
N PRO A 81 -6.14 -14.64 -4.97
CA PRO A 81 -6.89 -14.52 -6.21
C PRO A 81 -6.52 -13.23 -6.94
N SER A 82 -6.68 -13.23 -8.27
CA SER A 82 -6.60 -11.98 -9.06
C SER A 82 -7.86 -11.14 -8.85
N PHE A 83 -7.67 -9.83 -8.72
CA PHE A 83 -8.74 -8.84 -8.63
C PHE A 83 -8.94 -8.03 -9.94
N VAL A 84 -8.31 -8.44 -11.05
CA VAL A 84 -8.55 -7.83 -12.37
C VAL A 84 -10.04 -7.88 -12.71
N GLY A 85 -10.59 -6.75 -13.15
CA GLY A 85 -12.02 -6.61 -13.47
C GLY A 85 -12.93 -6.52 -12.24
N LYS A 86 -12.38 -6.52 -11.03
CA LYS A 86 -13.09 -6.25 -9.77
C LYS A 86 -12.66 -4.94 -9.12
N LEU A 87 -11.36 -4.66 -9.16
CA LEU A 87 -10.73 -3.43 -8.67
C LEU A 87 -10.05 -2.72 -9.83
N ASP A 88 -10.18 -1.40 -9.90
CA ASP A 88 -9.40 -0.56 -10.81
C ASP A 88 -8.10 -0.05 -10.15
N ASP A 89 -7.29 0.73 -10.88
CA ASP A 89 -6.03 1.25 -10.35
C ASP A 89 -6.22 2.16 -9.13
N GLY A 90 -7.31 2.92 -9.07
CA GLY A 90 -7.63 3.81 -7.96
C GLY A 90 -8.05 3.03 -6.73
N ASP A 91 -8.86 1.97 -6.90
CA ASP A 91 -9.22 1.05 -5.83
C ASP A 91 -7.97 0.38 -5.23
N VAL A 92 -7.05 -0.06 -6.08
CA VAL A 92 -5.80 -0.70 -5.64
C VAL A 92 -4.91 0.30 -4.91
N GLU A 93 -4.78 1.53 -5.41
CA GLU A 93 -4.05 2.60 -4.73
C GLU A 93 -4.66 2.91 -3.35
N ALA A 94 -5.98 3.04 -3.27
CA ALA A 94 -6.69 3.27 -2.01
C ALA A 94 -6.41 2.17 -0.98
N VAL A 95 -6.49 0.90 -1.38
CA VAL A 95 -6.18 -0.25 -0.51
C VAL A 95 -4.74 -0.22 -0.03
N LEU A 96 -3.78 0.11 -0.91
CA LEU A 96 -2.38 0.20 -0.53
C LEU A 96 -2.14 1.34 0.47
N GLU A 97 -2.78 2.50 0.29
CA GLU A 97 -2.70 3.60 1.26
C GLU A 97 -3.31 3.23 2.61
N TYR A 98 -4.43 2.49 2.62
CA TYR A 98 -4.97 1.95 3.86
C TYR A 98 -4.00 0.97 4.54
N ILE A 99 -3.39 0.05 3.81
CA ILE A 99 -2.38 -0.87 4.36
C ILE A 99 -1.18 -0.10 4.94
N LYS A 100 -0.66 0.90 4.20
CA LYS A 100 0.45 1.77 4.61
C LYS A 100 0.15 2.55 5.88
N SER A 101 -1.12 2.94 6.08
CA SER A 101 -1.54 3.67 7.28
C SER A 101 -1.33 2.89 8.59
N GLY A 102 -1.18 1.56 8.50
CA GLY A 102 -0.88 0.70 9.64
C GLY A 102 0.60 0.58 9.99
N TRP A 103 1.52 1.17 9.22
CA TRP A 103 2.96 1.00 9.41
C TRP A 103 3.59 2.06 10.31
N ASP A 104 4.74 1.72 10.91
CA ASP A 104 5.54 2.68 11.65
C ASP A 104 6.22 3.69 10.71
N ALA A 105 6.48 4.90 11.19
CA ALA A 105 7.11 5.96 10.41
C ALA A 105 8.40 5.53 9.67
N PRO A 106 9.33 4.78 10.31
CA PRO A 106 10.52 4.27 9.61
C PRO A 106 10.20 3.29 8.47
N GLN A 107 9.14 2.49 8.60
CA GLN A 107 8.71 1.53 7.57
C GLN A 107 8.11 2.26 6.37
N ILE A 108 7.32 3.31 6.60
CA ILE A 108 6.79 4.17 5.54
C ILE A 108 7.94 4.82 4.76
N VAL A 109 8.95 5.36 5.46
CA VAL A 109 10.14 5.95 4.83
C VAL A 109 10.90 4.91 4.01
N TRP A 110 11.16 3.74 4.58
CA TRP A 110 11.84 2.64 3.88
C TRP A 110 11.09 2.21 2.63
N GLN A 111 9.77 2.00 2.72
CA GLN A 111 8.98 1.53 1.59
C GLN A 111 9.00 2.56 0.45
N LYS A 112 8.93 3.85 0.78
CA LYS A 112 9.07 4.93 -0.20
C LYS A 112 10.42 4.90 -0.89
N GLU A 113 11.51 4.67 -0.15
CA GLU A 113 12.86 4.54 -0.73
C GLU A 113 12.95 3.33 -1.67
N VAL A 114 12.39 2.18 -1.28
CA VAL A 114 12.35 0.98 -2.13
C VAL A 114 11.56 1.23 -3.41
N THR A 115 10.38 1.86 -3.32
CA THR A 115 9.57 2.24 -4.47
C THR A 115 10.33 3.18 -5.41
N LEU A 116 10.94 4.25 -4.88
CA LEU A 116 11.70 5.20 -5.69
C LEU A 116 12.89 4.57 -6.39
N LYS A 117 13.67 3.77 -5.65
CA LYS A 117 14.83 3.06 -6.21
C LYS A 117 14.43 2.10 -7.32
N TRP A 118 13.30 1.39 -7.17
CA TRP A 118 12.81 0.52 -8.23
C TRP A 118 12.43 1.33 -9.47
N ASN A 119 11.70 2.42 -9.31
CA ASN A 119 11.32 3.29 -10.43
C ASN A 119 12.55 3.82 -11.18
N GLU A 120 13.61 4.24 -10.49
CA GLU A 120 14.86 4.68 -11.12
C GLU A 120 15.56 3.57 -11.93
N LEU A 121 15.47 2.32 -11.48
CA LEU A 121 16.17 1.19 -12.12
C LEU A 121 15.49 0.71 -13.41
N ASN A 122 14.16 0.78 -13.53
CA ASN A 122 13.44 0.33 -14.75
C ASN A 122 12.77 1.43 -15.57
N GLN A 123 12.94 2.70 -15.19
CA GLN A 123 12.76 3.81 -16.13
C GLN A 123 13.71 3.74 -17.36
N GLY A 124 14.65 2.78 -17.41
CA GLY A 124 15.44 2.45 -18.60
C GLY A 124 14.95 1.26 -19.43
N GLU A 125 13.90 0.55 -19.00
CA GLU A 125 13.29 -0.58 -19.74
C GLU A 125 12.04 -0.16 -20.54
N ASP A 126 11.38 0.93 -20.16
CA ASP A 126 10.19 1.46 -20.85
C ASP A 126 10.51 2.23 -22.16
N ASP A 127 11.79 2.44 -22.45
CA ASP A 127 12.32 3.13 -23.64
C ASP A 127 12.79 2.17 -24.77
N GLN A 128 12.45 0.88 -24.72
CA GLN A 128 12.85 -0.13 -25.72
C GLN A 128 11.68 -0.88 -26.37
#